data_AF-A0A0Q6YVY0-F1
#
_entry.id   AF-A0A0Q6YVY0-F1
#
_cell.length_a   1.000
_cell.length_b   1.000
_cell.length_c   1.000
_cell.angle_alpha   90.00
_cell.angle_beta   90.00
_cell.angle_gamma   90.00
#
_symmetry.space_group_name_H-M   'P 1'
#
loop_
_entity.id
_entity.type
_entity.pdbx_description
1 polymer ?
#
loop_
_entity_poly.entity_id
_entity_poly.type
_entity_poly.pdbx_seq_one_letter_code
_entity_poly.pdbx_strand_id
1 'polypeptide(L)'
;MDGGPAGTGALRGSGLLTSPAADPTDARMAEVKTALTGEALALGFDTLGVTAPDSISGAGKLLQIFLDDGAHGDMDWLARDPERRADPRVLWSEVRSVIMLGVNYGPDEDPMAVIAQRSRGAISVYARGDDYHELIKKRLKTLARSLLAQAGGDVKVFVDTAAVMEKPLARTAGLGWQGKHTNLVSREFGSWLFLGAIFTTLVLPRDAAEIDHCGSCHACLDACPTAAFPAPYRLDARKCISYLTIENKGPIPREFRAAIGNRIYGCDDCLAVCPWNKFAQQGHEAKLAARDELRAPTLAELSRLDDASFRALFTKSPVKRIGRERFIRNVLTAIGNSGDPSLAQDARRLLADDSAVVRGAAVWALSRLLAPSEFAELAAYANDDDETVRNEWRAAMPISV
;
A
#
# COMPACT_ATOMS: atom_id res chain seq x y z
N MET A 1 67.58 -28.52 46.44
CA MET A 1 67.03 -27.63 45.40
C MET A 1 66.54 -28.51 44.28
N ASP A 2 65.26 -28.33 43.97
CA ASP A 2 64.47 -28.77 42.81
C ASP A 2 64.39 -30.28 42.52
N GLY A 3 63.22 -30.90 42.41
CA GLY A 3 61.86 -30.39 42.26
C GLY A 3 61.18 -31.11 41.10
N GLY A 4 60.13 -31.90 41.40
CA GLY A 4 59.10 -32.30 40.44
C GLY A 4 59.06 -33.78 40.05
N PRO A 5 58.02 -34.54 40.49
CA PRO A 5 57.79 -35.92 40.07
C PRO A 5 56.87 -36.03 38.85
N ALA A 6 56.93 -37.23 38.26
CA ALA A 6 56.27 -37.71 37.07
C ALA A 6 54.75 -37.56 37.05
N GLY A 7 54.23 -37.33 35.84
CA GLY A 7 52.81 -37.41 35.53
C GLY A 7 52.30 -38.85 35.45
N THR A 8 50.98 -38.98 35.63
CA THR A 8 50.17 -40.02 35.00
C THR A 8 48.80 -39.41 34.68
N GLY A 9 48.36 -39.61 33.44
CA GLY A 9 47.07 -39.12 32.96
C GLY A 9 45.91 -39.99 33.43
N ALA A 10 44.74 -39.37 33.53
CA ALA A 10 43.45 -40.04 33.56
C ALA A 10 42.45 -39.26 32.70
N LEU A 11 41.92 -39.95 31.69
CA LEU A 11 40.81 -39.55 30.83
C LEU A 11 39.49 -39.58 31.62
N ARG A 12 38.63 -38.55 31.47
CA ARG A 12 37.16 -38.53 31.69
C ARG A 12 36.69 -37.08 31.51
N GLY A 13 35.64 -36.71 30.79
CA GLY A 13 34.71 -37.37 29.88
C GLY A 13 33.92 -36.24 29.20
N SER A 14 33.34 -36.51 28.04
CA SER A 14 32.55 -35.55 27.25
C SER A 14 31.32 -35.09 28.04
N GLY A 15 31.37 -33.86 28.57
CA GLY A 15 30.22 -33.18 29.11
C GLY A 15 29.24 -32.85 27.98
N LEU A 16 28.21 -33.69 27.84
CA LEU A 16 26.98 -33.34 27.13
C LEU A 16 26.44 -32.05 27.75
N LEU A 17 26.54 -30.96 27.00
CA LEU A 17 25.83 -29.71 27.25
C LEU A 17 24.32 -30.02 27.19
N THR A 18 23.73 -30.27 28.34
CA THR A 18 22.28 -30.22 28.49
C THR A 18 21.90 -28.75 28.43
N SER A 19 21.23 -28.35 27.35
CA SER A 19 20.56 -27.06 27.29
C SER A 19 19.64 -26.93 28.52
N PRO A 20 19.61 -25.79 29.22
CA PRO A 20 18.70 -25.62 30.34
C PRO A 20 17.27 -25.81 29.83
N ALA A 21 16.49 -26.63 30.55
CA ALA A 21 15.07 -26.81 30.26
C ALA A 21 14.37 -25.44 30.27
N ALA A 22 13.54 -25.17 29.27
CA ALA A 22 12.81 -23.91 29.16
C ALA A 22 11.93 -23.67 30.40
N ASP A 23 11.79 -22.40 30.82
CA ASP A 23 10.86 -22.01 31.90
C ASP A 23 9.44 -22.50 31.55
N PRO A 24 8.68 -23.11 32.48
CA PRO A 24 7.30 -23.52 32.25
C PRO A 24 6.40 -22.43 31.64
N THR A 25 6.69 -21.16 31.96
CA THR A 25 5.98 -19.99 31.40
C THR A 25 6.30 -19.78 29.92
N ASP A 26 7.57 -19.98 29.53
CA ASP A 26 8.02 -19.87 28.13
C ASP A 26 7.46 -21.02 27.29
N ALA A 27 7.43 -22.23 27.84
CA ALA A 27 6.82 -23.40 27.21
C ALA A 27 5.32 -23.18 26.96
N ARG A 28 4.60 -22.65 27.95
CA ARG A 28 3.17 -22.32 27.81
C ARG A 28 2.93 -21.26 26.74
N MET A 29 3.74 -20.20 26.67
CA MET A 29 3.57 -19.15 25.66
C MET A 29 3.93 -19.63 24.25
N ALA A 30 4.82 -20.62 24.12
CA ALA A 30 5.08 -21.29 22.84
C ALA A 30 3.89 -22.13 22.37
N GLU A 31 3.21 -22.84 23.27
CA GLU A 31 1.96 -23.54 22.95
C GLU A 31 0.86 -22.56 22.51
N VAL A 32 0.68 -21.46 23.24
CA VAL A 32 -0.30 -20.41 22.89
C VAL A 32 0.00 -19.84 21.51
N LYS A 33 1.26 -19.51 21.21
CA LYS A 33 1.66 -19.03 19.88
C LYS A 33 1.34 -20.07 18.80
N THR A 34 1.63 -21.34 19.05
CA THR A 34 1.37 -22.43 18.08
C THR A 34 -0.12 -22.58 17.79
N ALA A 35 -0.96 -22.59 18.82
CA ALA A 35 -2.41 -22.63 18.67
C ALA A 35 -2.94 -21.41 17.91
N LEU A 36 -2.44 -20.21 18.26
CA LEU A 36 -2.82 -18.96 17.59
C LEU A 36 -2.47 -18.97 16.10
N THR A 37 -1.32 -19.52 15.71
CA THR A 37 -0.96 -19.69 14.30
C THR A 37 -1.96 -20.58 13.57
N GLY A 38 -2.32 -21.74 14.14
CA GLY A 38 -3.32 -22.63 13.55
C GLY A 38 -4.69 -21.96 13.38
N GLU A 39 -5.12 -21.18 14.38
CA GLU A 39 -6.37 -20.43 14.31
C GLU A 39 -6.32 -19.26 13.32
N ALA A 40 -5.19 -18.58 13.21
CA ALA A 40 -5.00 -17.52 12.22
C ALA A 40 -5.17 -18.08 10.80
N LEU A 41 -4.54 -19.22 10.51
CA LEU A 41 -4.70 -19.92 9.23
C LEU A 41 -6.16 -20.33 8.99
N ALA A 42 -6.83 -20.90 9.99
CA ALA A 42 -8.24 -21.28 9.90
C ALA A 42 -9.19 -20.08 9.68
N LEU A 43 -8.82 -18.89 10.17
CA LEU A 43 -9.56 -17.65 9.95
C LEU A 43 -9.30 -17.03 8.57
N GLY A 44 -8.36 -17.55 7.78
CA GLY A 44 -7.97 -17.04 6.47
C GLY A 44 -6.90 -15.96 6.50
N PHE A 45 -6.00 -15.98 7.50
CA PHE A 45 -4.69 -15.36 7.37
C PHE A 45 -3.73 -16.35 6.71
N ASP A 46 -2.79 -15.85 5.91
CA ASP A 46 -1.82 -16.68 5.18
C ASP A 46 -0.49 -16.78 5.92
N THR A 47 -0.20 -15.81 6.79
CA THR A 47 1.04 -15.80 7.58
C THR A 47 0.84 -15.06 8.89
N LEU A 48 1.61 -15.46 9.90
CA LEU A 48 1.65 -14.86 11.23
C LEU A 48 3.11 -14.84 11.71
N GLY A 49 3.49 -13.74 12.35
CA GLY A 49 4.77 -13.60 13.02
C GLY A 49 4.68 -12.70 14.24
N VAL A 50 5.61 -12.87 15.17
CA VAL A 50 5.63 -12.16 16.45
C VAL A 50 6.96 -11.41 16.59
N THR A 51 6.89 -10.12 16.89
CA THR A 51 8.06 -9.30 17.16
C THR A 51 7.94 -8.52 18.47
N ALA A 52 9.06 -7.98 18.94
CA ALA A 52 9.08 -7.08 20.08
C ALA A 52 8.60 -5.68 19.66
N PRO A 53 7.93 -4.91 20.53
CA PRO A 53 7.41 -3.59 20.15
C PRO A 53 8.52 -2.59 19.79
N ASP A 54 9.73 -2.73 20.33
CA ASP A 54 10.87 -1.84 20.07
C ASP A 54 11.78 -2.30 18.91
N SER A 55 11.35 -3.32 18.15
CA SER A 55 12.13 -3.92 17.06
C SER A 55 12.39 -2.97 15.88
N ILE A 56 11.65 -1.86 15.79
CA ILE A 56 11.70 -0.89 14.69
C ILE A 56 12.35 0.45 15.08
N SER A 57 13.23 0.47 16.08
CA SER A 57 13.83 1.71 16.64
C SER A 57 14.46 2.70 15.63
N GLY A 58 14.85 2.25 14.43
CA GLY A 58 15.33 3.12 13.34
C GLY A 58 14.23 3.79 12.50
N ALA A 59 13.01 3.25 12.51
CA ALA A 59 11.93 3.66 11.60
C ALA A 59 11.42 5.08 11.88
N GLY A 60 11.41 5.52 13.15
CA GLY A 60 11.06 6.89 13.51
C GLY A 60 11.96 7.94 12.86
N LYS A 61 13.27 7.67 12.77
CA LYS A 61 14.23 8.58 12.10
C LYS A 61 13.95 8.66 10.60
N LEU A 62 13.65 7.52 9.96
CA LEU A 62 13.33 7.47 8.54
C LEU A 62 12.01 8.20 8.23
N LEU A 63 11.01 8.07 9.12
CA LEU A 63 9.78 8.86 9.02
C LEU A 63 10.08 10.36 9.13
N GLN A 64 10.91 10.77 10.08
CA GLN A 64 11.26 12.19 10.21
C GLN A 64 11.90 12.74 8.94
N ILE A 65 12.84 12.02 8.32
CA ILE A 65 13.44 12.41 7.04
C ILE A 65 12.37 12.56 5.95
N PHE A 66 11.42 11.61 5.86
CA PHE A 66 10.32 11.67 4.89
C PHE A 66 9.39 12.88 5.13
N LEU A 67 9.18 13.26 6.39
CA LEU A 67 8.40 14.44 6.75
C LEU A 67 9.15 15.74 6.42
N ASP A 68 10.43 15.83 6.80
CA ASP A 68 11.30 16.99 6.57
C ASP A 68 11.49 17.27 5.07
N ASP A 69 11.56 16.23 4.24
CA ASP A 69 11.61 16.32 2.78
C ASP A 69 10.28 16.81 2.15
N GLY A 70 9.21 16.92 2.95
CA GLY A 70 7.84 17.21 2.47
C GLY A 70 7.27 16.09 1.59
N ALA A 71 7.87 14.90 1.62
CA ALA A 71 7.56 13.80 0.72
C ALA A 71 6.17 13.17 0.99
N HIS A 72 5.50 13.52 2.09
CA HIS A 72 4.16 13.09 2.45
C HIS A 72 3.03 13.81 1.69
N GLY A 73 3.30 14.95 1.04
CA GLY A 73 2.28 15.73 0.36
C GLY A 73 1.10 16.11 1.29
N ASP A 74 -0.12 15.95 0.81
CA ASP A 74 -1.38 16.32 1.50
C ASP A 74 -1.76 15.38 2.66
N MET A 75 -0.93 14.38 2.96
CA MET A 75 -1.17 13.42 4.04
C MET A 75 -0.80 14.01 5.41
N ASP A 76 -1.42 15.13 5.80
CA ASP A 76 -1.14 15.86 7.05
C ASP A 76 -1.28 14.99 8.31
N TRP A 77 -2.06 13.91 8.22
CA TRP A 77 -2.22 12.91 9.28
C TRP A 77 -0.94 12.12 9.60
N LEU A 78 0.04 12.10 8.68
CA LEU A 78 1.39 11.58 8.94
C LEU A 78 2.23 12.55 9.75
N ALA A 79 2.06 13.86 9.54
CA ALA A 79 2.86 14.91 10.16
C ALA A 79 2.32 15.37 11.53
N ARG A 80 1.03 15.13 11.83
CA ARG A 80 0.38 15.61 13.06
C ARG A 80 0.98 15.04 14.35
N ASP A 81 1.12 13.72 14.41
CA ASP A 81 1.57 12.97 15.60
C ASP A 81 2.58 11.86 15.17
N PRO A 82 3.76 12.21 14.64
CA PRO A 82 4.70 11.25 14.05
C PRO A 82 5.29 10.29 15.10
N GLU A 83 5.42 10.72 16.35
CA GLU A 83 5.92 9.92 17.47
C GLU A 83 5.05 8.69 17.75
N ARG A 84 3.74 8.77 17.46
CA ARG A 84 2.82 7.62 17.59
C ARG A 84 3.16 6.50 16.61
N ARG A 85 3.78 6.81 15.47
CA ARG A 85 4.21 5.82 14.45
C ARG A 85 5.60 5.29 14.73
N ALA A 86 6.45 6.11 15.35
CA ALA A 86 7.85 5.77 15.57
C ALA A 86 8.03 4.58 16.53
N ASP A 87 7.15 4.43 17.52
CA ASP A 87 7.25 3.39 18.54
C ASP A 87 5.85 2.88 18.97
N PRO A 88 5.55 1.58 18.80
CA PRO A 88 4.33 0.94 19.31
C PRO A 88 3.99 1.25 20.77
N ARG A 89 4.99 1.47 21.63
CA ARG A 89 4.79 1.78 23.07
C ARG A 89 4.20 3.17 23.30
N VAL A 90 4.32 4.08 22.34
CA VAL A 90 3.66 5.40 22.41
C VAL A 90 2.15 5.26 22.17
N LEU A 91 1.74 4.32 21.31
CA LEU A 91 0.33 3.99 21.11
C LEU A 91 -0.28 3.23 22.30
N TRP A 92 0.53 2.41 22.96
CA TRP A 92 0.11 1.65 24.12
C TRP A 92 1.30 1.22 24.98
N SER A 93 1.49 1.87 26.12
CA SER A 93 2.65 1.67 27.00
C SER A 93 2.81 0.24 27.52
N GLU A 94 1.72 -0.52 27.60
CA GLU A 94 1.69 -1.86 28.17
C GLU A 94 1.96 -2.95 27.12
N VAL A 95 2.14 -2.58 25.84
CA VAL A 95 2.45 -3.56 24.78
C VAL A 95 3.76 -4.29 25.11
N ARG A 96 3.69 -5.61 25.10
CA ARG A 96 4.85 -6.49 25.27
C ARG A 96 5.14 -7.31 24.03
N SER A 97 4.14 -7.54 23.18
CA SER A 97 4.30 -8.25 21.90
C SER A 97 3.48 -7.61 20.80
N VAL A 98 4.02 -7.65 19.59
CA VAL A 98 3.31 -7.30 18.36
C VAL A 98 3.20 -8.55 17.50
N ILE A 99 1.97 -8.96 17.21
CA ILE A 99 1.64 -10.07 16.31
C ILE A 99 1.28 -9.45 14.97
N MET A 100 2.06 -9.75 13.94
CA MET A 100 1.84 -9.31 12.57
C MET A 100 1.19 -10.44 11.79
N LEU A 101 0.18 -10.09 10.98
CA LEU A 101 -0.56 -11.04 10.16
C LEU A 101 -0.62 -10.57 8.71
N GLY A 102 -0.58 -11.53 7.80
CA GLY A 102 -0.71 -11.30 6.37
C GLY A 102 -1.96 -11.96 5.80
N VAL A 103 -2.63 -11.28 4.86
CA VAL A 103 -3.66 -11.89 3.99
C VAL A 103 -3.22 -11.69 2.54
N ASN A 104 -3.09 -12.79 1.81
CA ASN A 104 -2.69 -12.80 0.41
C ASN A 104 -3.81 -12.23 -0.47
N TYR A 105 -3.45 -11.31 -1.35
CA TYR A 105 -4.34 -10.75 -2.37
C TYR A 105 -3.75 -10.85 -3.79
N GLY A 106 -2.83 -11.80 -4.00
CA GLY A 106 -2.16 -12.02 -5.29
C GLY A 106 -3.16 -12.09 -6.46
N PRO A 107 -2.97 -11.28 -7.52
CA PRO A 107 -3.90 -11.25 -8.63
C PRO A 107 -3.86 -12.57 -9.42
N ASP A 108 -4.96 -12.86 -10.11
CA ASP A 108 -5.12 -14.00 -11.02
C ASP A 108 -4.68 -13.69 -12.47
N GLU A 109 -4.31 -12.44 -12.72
CA GLU A 109 -3.85 -11.93 -14.00
C GLU A 109 -2.69 -10.93 -13.80
N ASP A 110 -1.93 -10.65 -14.87
CA ASP A 110 -0.94 -9.58 -14.83
C ASP A 110 -1.64 -8.22 -14.66
N PRO A 111 -1.43 -7.50 -13.53
CA PRO A 111 -2.09 -6.22 -13.31
C PRO A 111 -1.63 -5.12 -14.28
N MET A 112 -0.51 -5.31 -15.00
CA MET A 112 -0.03 -4.38 -16.02
C MET A 112 -0.67 -4.59 -17.40
N ALA A 113 -1.38 -5.69 -17.63
CA ALA A 113 -1.98 -5.99 -18.94
C ALA A 113 -3.01 -4.92 -19.40
N VAL A 114 -3.74 -4.32 -18.45
CA VAL A 114 -4.71 -3.25 -18.73
C VAL A 114 -4.05 -1.94 -19.17
N ILE A 115 -2.76 -1.72 -18.90
CA ILE A 115 -2.06 -0.46 -19.22
C ILE A 115 -1.98 -0.23 -20.73
N ALA A 116 -1.93 -1.31 -21.52
CA ALA A 116 -1.96 -1.22 -22.98
C ALA A 116 -3.36 -0.86 -23.53
N GLN A 117 -4.43 -1.08 -22.75
CA GLN A 117 -5.82 -0.82 -23.14
C GLN A 117 -6.18 0.65 -22.83
N ARG A 118 -5.69 1.57 -23.66
CA ARG A 118 -5.75 3.01 -23.42
C ARG A 118 -7.15 3.62 -23.25
N SER A 119 -8.20 2.96 -23.74
CA SER A 119 -9.61 3.37 -23.57
C SER A 119 -10.28 2.78 -22.32
N ARG A 120 -9.53 2.02 -21.49
CA ARG A 120 -10.00 1.38 -20.26
C ARG A 120 -9.21 1.89 -19.07
N GLY A 121 -9.85 1.94 -17.89
CA GLY A 121 -9.23 2.38 -16.65
C GLY A 121 -8.55 1.23 -15.91
N ALA A 122 -7.33 1.47 -15.42
CA ALA A 122 -6.62 0.56 -14.55
C ALA A 122 -6.87 0.93 -13.07
N ILE A 123 -7.44 -0.01 -12.33
CA ILE A 123 -7.62 0.06 -10.87
C ILE A 123 -6.62 -0.91 -10.25
N SER A 124 -5.90 -0.47 -9.22
CA SER A 124 -4.94 -1.30 -8.50
C SER A 124 -5.61 -2.54 -7.91
N VAL A 125 -4.92 -3.69 -7.95
CA VAL A 125 -5.44 -5.02 -7.59
C VAL A 125 -6.13 -5.00 -6.22
N TYR A 126 -5.53 -4.33 -5.25
CA TYR A 126 -6.04 -4.30 -3.87
C TYR A 126 -7.45 -3.69 -3.74
N ALA A 127 -7.90 -2.93 -4.75
CA ALA A 127 -9.13 -2.16 -4.73
C ALA A 127 -10.23 -2.70 -5.66
N ARG A 128 -9.99 -3.85 -6.32
CA ARG A 128 -10.94 -4.47 -7.27
C ARG A 128 -12.04 -5.31 -6.59
N GLY A 129 -11.87 -5.64 -5.31
CA GLY A 129 -12.83 -6.40 -4.51
C GLY A 129 -13.51 -5.56 -3.41
N ASP A 130 -14.02 -6.25 -2.38
CA ASP A 130 -14.46 -5.64 -1.14
C ASP A 130 -13.29 -5.02 -0.37
N ASP A 131 -13.61 -4.06 0.50
CA ASP A 131 -12.67 -3.34 1.34
C ASP A 131 -12.03 -4.29 2.37
N TYR A 132 -10.72 -4.49 2.21
CA TYR A 132 -9.92 -5.37 3.05
C TYR A 132 -9.95 -4.96 4.53
N HIS A 133 -10.15 -3.66 4.85
CA HIS A 133 -10.19 -3.18 6.23
C HIS A 133 -11.27 -3.89 7.03
N GLU A 134 -12.48 -4.02 6.48
CA GLU A 134 -13.62 -4.63 7.17
C GLU A 134 -13.43 -6.13 7.38
N LEU A 135 -12.91 -6.81 6.35
CA LEU A 135 -12.62 -8.23 6.41
C LEU A 135 -11.53 -8.55 7.45
N ILE A 136 -10.37 -7.90 7.31
CA ILE A 136 -9.20 -8.17 8.14
C ILE A 136 -9.47 -7.75 9.58
N LYS A 137 -10.10 -6.60 9.83
CA LYS A 137 -10.44 -6.15 11.20
C LYS A 137 -11.38 -7.13 11.91
N LYS A 138 -12.34 -7.73 11.19
CA LYS A 138 -13.22 -8.77 11.76
C LYS A 138 -12.42 -10.03 12.13
N ARG A 139 -11.48 -10.47 11.28
CA ARG A 139 -10.60 -11.62 11.56
C ARG A 139 -9.69 -11.35 12.74
N LEU A 140 -9.02 -10.19 12.78
CA LEU A 140 -8.16 -9.76 13.88
C LEU A 140 -8.90 -9.75 15.21
N LYS A 141 -10.12 -9.20 15.27
CA LYS A 141 -10.95 -9.21 16.50
C LYS A 141 -11.31 -10.62 16.96
N THR A 142 -11.54 -11.55 16.04
CA THR A 142 -11.84 -12.95 16.40
C THR A 142 -10.61 -13.64 16.95
N LEU A 143 -9.47 -13.51 16.27
CA LEU A 143 -8.21 -14.08 16.72
C LEU A 143 -7.76 -13.49 18.08
N ALA A 144 -7.88 -12.18 18.25
CA ALA A 144 -7.53 -11.49 19.49
C ALA A 144 -8.39 -11.96 20.68
N ARG A 145 -9.70 -12.20 20.48
CA ARG A 145 -10.56 -12.78 21.51
C ARG A 145 -10.15 -14.20 21.89
N SER A 146 -9.73 -15.00 20.92
CA SER A 146 -9.23 -16.35 21.20
C SER A 146 -7.94 -16.32 22.02
N LEU A 147 -6.99 -15.44 21.67
CA LEU A 147 -5.77 -15.24 22.44
C LEU A 147 -6.08 -14.90 23.92
N LEU A 148 -7.00 -13.96 24.14
CA LEU A 148 -7.43 -13.59 25.50
C LEU A 148 -8.06 -14.76 26.24
N ALA A 149 -8.87 -15.59 25.57
CA ALA A 149 -9.49 -16.76 26.19
C ALA A 149 -8.46 -17.83 26.61
N GLN A 150 -7.35 -17.94 25.88
CA GLN A 150 -6.30 -18.95 26.14
C GLN A 150 -5.27 -18.54 27.18
N ALA A 151 -4.94 -17.24 27.24
CA ALA A 151 -3.79 -16.72 27.98
C ALA A 151 -4.08 -15.48 28.83
N GLY A 152 -5.29 -14.90 28.75
CA GLY A 152 -5.64 -13.65 29.43
C GLY A 152 -4.93 -12.44 28.83
N GLY A 153 -4.65 -11.44 29.66
CA GLY A 153 -4.02 -10.18 29.25
C GLY A 153 -4.98 -9.23 28.52
N ASP A 154 -4.40 -8.35 27.71
CA ASP A 154 -5.12 -7.34 26.93
C ASP A 154 -4.59 -7.31 25.49
N VAL A 155 -5.41 -6.79 24.58
CA VAL A 155 -5.10 -6.69 23.15
C VAL A 155 -5.63 -5.39 22.51
N LYS A 156 -4.92 -4.91 21.47
CA LYS A 156 -5.41 -3.88 20.54
C LYS A 156 -5.16 -4.34 19.11
N VAL A 157 -6.14 -4.16 18.22
CA VAL A 157 -6.07 -4.61 16.82
C VAL A 157 -5.98 -3.43 15.85
N PHE A 158 -5.16 -3.56 14.81
CA PHE A 158 -4.87 -2.50 13.86
C PHE A 158 -4.82 -3.02 12.42
N VAL A 159 -5.29 -2.19 11.50
CA VAL A 159 -5.18 -2.38 10.05
C VAL A 159 -5.19 -1.00 9.39
N ASP A 160 -4.06 -0.61 8.80
CA ASP A 160 -3.80 0.55 7.90
C ASP A 160 -4.12 1.95 8.45
N THR A 161 -5.33 2.14 8.93
CA THR A 161 -5.90 3.40 9.43
C THR A 161 -5.30 3.92 10.73
N ALA A 162 -4.51 3.10 11.43
CA ALA A 162 -3.88 3.49 12.69
C ALA A 162 -2.47 4.02 12.49
N ALA A 163 -1.92 4.67 13.50
CA ALA A 163 -0.53 5.15 13.48
C ALA A 163 0.48 4.00 13.73
N VAL A 164 0.29 2.84 13.11
CA VAL A 164 1.20 1.69 13.19
C VAL A 164 2.10 1.71 11.95
N MET A 165 3.36 1.29 12.10
CA MET A 165 4.25 1.04 10.97
C MET A 165 4.26 -0.45 10.62
N GLU A 166 3.21 -0.93 9.97
CA GLU A 166 3.02 -2.37 9.73
C GLU A 166 4.16 -2.98 8.92
N LYS A 167 4.69 -2.28 7.91
CA LYS A 167 5.73 -2.86 7.02
C LYS A 167 7.05 -3.10 7.78
N PRO A 168 7.62 -2.14 8.54
CA PRO A 168 8.75 -2.41 9.43
C PRO A 168 8.47 -3.51 10.46
N LEU A 169 7.30 -3.52 11.10
CA LEU A 169 6.96 -4.54 12.10
C LEU A 169 6.86 -5.93 11.48
N ALA A 170 6.20 -6.07 10.33
CA ALA A 170 6.07 -7.32 9.59
C ALA A 170 7.44 -7.88 9.18
N ARG A 171 8.38 -7.01 8.79
CA ARG A 171 9.77 -7.41 8.54
C ARG A 171 10.42 -8.02 9.78
N THR A 172 10.33 -7.32 10.91
CA THR A 172 10.92 -7.78 12.18
C THR A 172 10.20 -8.98 12.80
N ALA A 173 8.99 -9.28 12.33
CA ALA A 173 8.21 -10.45 12.69
C ALA A 173 8.43 -11.63 11.71
N GLY A 174 9.29 -11.46 10.69
CA GLY A 174 9.64 -12.54 9.77
C GLY A 174 8.68 -12.78 8.61
N LEU A 175 7.66 -11.93 8.40
CA LEU A 175 6.71 -12.10 7.28
C LEU A 175 7.35 -11.83 5.90
N GLY A 176 8.48 -11.12 5.88
CA GLY A 176 9.15 -10.69 4.65
C GLY A 176 10.17 -9.58 4.90
N TRP A 177 10.59 -8.89 3.85
CA TRP A 177 11.47 -7.72 3.94
C TRP A 177 10.82 -6.52 3.24
N GLN A 178 11.24 -5.31 3.60
CA GLN A 178 10.79 -4.12 2.89
C GLN A 178 11.62 -3.96 1.62
N GLY A 179 10.99 -4.10 0.45
CA GLY A 179 11.67 -3.97 -0.84
C GLY A 179 12.09 -2.53 -1.14
N LYS A 180 12.92 -2.34 -2.18
CA LYS A 180 13.37 -1.01 -2.63
C LYS A 180 12.22 -0.07 -3.02
N HIS A 181 11.07 -0.64 -3.41
CA HIS A 181 9.81 0.09 -3.66
C HIS A 181 9.02 0.42 -2.38
N THR A 182 9.59 0.19 -1.19
CA THR A 182 9.03 0.51 0.14
C THR A 182 7.84 -0.34 0.63
N ASN A 183 7.37 -1.32 -0.15
CA ASN A 183 6.35 -2.29 0.29
C ASN A 183 6.99 -3.57 0.86
N LEU A 184 6.24 -4.31 1.66
CA LEU A 184 6.68 -5.62 2.14
C LEU A 184 6.71 -6.61 0.96
N VAL A 185 7.75 -7.42 0.91
CA VAL A 185 7.92 -8.53 -0.03
C VAL A 185 8.17 -9.79 0.79
N SER A 186 7.45 -10.86 0.46
CA SER A 186 7.54 -12.17 1.09
C SER A 186 8.08 -13.19 0.08
N ARG A 187 8.71 -14.24 0.58
CA ARG A 187 9.16 -15.37 -0.26
C ARG A 187 7.98 -16.12 -0.88
N GLU A 188 6.89 -16.27 -0.12
CA GLU A 188 5.74 -17.11 -0.50
C GLU A 188 4.64 -16.33 -1.22
N PHE A 189 4.49 -15.05 -0.91
CA PHE A 189 3.38 -14.22 -1.39
C PHE A 189 3.84 -13.05 -2.26
N GLY A 190 5.14 -12.94 -2.53
CA GLY A 190 5.72 -11.80 -3.23
C GLY A 190 5.31 -10.49 -2.54
N SER A 191 4.88 -9.51 -3.32
CA SER A 191 4.48 -8.19 -2.79
C SER A 191 2.99 -8.08 -2.44
N TRP A 192 2.25 -9.20 -2.47
CA TRP A 192 0.79 -9.22 -2.43
C TRP A 192 0.22 -9.60 -1.06
N LEU A 193 0.63 -8.89 -0.01
CA LEU A 193 0.11 -9.07 1.35
C LEU A 193 -0.56 -7.82 1.89
N PHE A 194 -1.82 -7.95 2.29
CA PHE A 194 -2.42 -7.01 3.24
C PHE A 194 -1.87 -7.33 4.64
N LEU A 195 -1.65 -6.28 5.45
CA LEU A 195 -1.10 -6.43 6.78
C LEU A 195 -2.12 -6.07 7.86
N GLY A 196 -2.12 -6.85 8.93
CA GLY A 196 -2.82 -6.55 10.18
C GLY A 196 -1.89 -6.72 11.36
N ALA A 197 -2.20 -6.04 12.47
CA ALA A 197 -1.43 -6.16 13.70
C ALA A 197 -2.34 -6.38 14.91
N ILE A 198 -1.87 -7.20 15.85
CA ILE A 198 -2.41 -7.32 17.20
C ILE A 198 -1.30 -6.98 18.19
N PHE A 199 -1.48 -5.90 18.94
CA PHE A 199 -0.64 -5.61 20.10
C PHE A 199 -1.21 -6.38 21.29
N THR A 200 -0.34 -6.90 22.16
CA THR A 200 -0.77 -7.58 23.39
C THR A 200 0.17 -7.30 24.56
N THR A 201 -0.37 -7.35 25.78
CA THR A 201 0.40 -7.31 27.04
C THR A 201 1.10 -8.65 27.33
N LEU A 202 0.78 -9.71 26.59
CA LEU A 202 1.42 -11.01 26.73
C LEU A 202 2.85 -10.98 26.18
N VAL A 203 3.77 -11.73 26.81
CA VAL A 203 5.12 -11.97 26.28
C VAL A 203 5.07 -13.26 25.47
N LEU A 204 5.10 -13.13 24.13
CA LEU A 204 5.06 -14.26 23.21
C LEU A 204 6.45 -14.53 22.61
N PRO A 205 6.80 -15.79 22.27
CA PRO A 205 8.06 -16.11 21.60
C PRO A 205 8.20 -15.36 20.26
N ARG A 206 9.36 -14.75 20.04
CA ARG A 206 9.64 -13.93 18.85
C ARG A 206 10.05 -14.78 17.65
N ASP A 207 9.69 -14.31 16.47
CA ASP A 207 10.20 -14.84 15.21
C ASP A 207 11.45 -14.08 14.81
N ALA A 208 12.29 -14.75 14.01
CA ALA A 208 13.46 -14.12 13.43
C ALA A 208 13.03 -13.13 12.34
N ALA A 209 13.64 -11.95 12.32
CA ALA A 209 13.46 -11.01 11.23
C ALA A 209 13.98 -11.62 9.91
N GLU A 210 13.24 -11.42 8.82
CA GLU A 210 13.69 -11.84 7.50
C GLU A 210 14.72 -10.84 6.95
N ILE A 211 15.64 -11.37 6.13
CA ILE A 211 16.72 -10.59 5.52
C ILE A 211 16.26 -9.96 4.20
N ASP A 212 16.95 -8.89 3.79
CA ASP A 212 16.67 -8.25 2.51
C ASP A 212 17.18 -9.11 1.34
N HIS A 213 16.32 -9.34 0.36
CA HIS A 213 16.64 -10.12 -0.85
C HIS A 213 16.59 -9.33 -2.16
N CYS A 214 16.62 -7.99 -2.10
CA CYS A 214 16.65 -7.15 -3.31
C CYS A 214 18.02 -7.17 -4.00
N GLY A 215 19.12 -7.28 -3.26
CA GLY A 215 20.48 -7.27 -3.82
C GLY A 215 20.73 -6.06 -4.74
N SER A 216 21.32 -6.30 -5.92
CA SER A 216 21.55 -5.26 -6.94
C SER A 216 20.32 -4.92 -7.79
N CYS A 217 19.19 -5.63 -7.65
CA CYS A 217 18.00 -5.42 -8.47
C CYS A 217 17.47 -3.98 -8.33
N HIS A 218 17.06 -3.37 -9.42
CA HIS A 218 16.45 -2.03 -9.46
C HIS A 218 15.18 -1.96 -10.34
N ALA A 219 14.59 -3.11 -10.69
CA ALA A 219 13.44 -3.21 -11.61
C ALA A 219 12.25 -2.30 -11.21
N CYS A 220 11.93 -2.23 -9.92
CA CYS A 220 10.84 -1.40 -9.41
C CYS A 220 11.12 0.11 -9.48
N LEU A 221 12.40 0.51 -9.42
CA LEU A 221 12.82 1.91 -9.59
C LEU A 221 12.70 2.30 -11.06
N ASP A 222 13.19 1.44 -11.96
CA ASP A 222 13.17 1.67 -13.41
C ASP A 222 11.75 1.69 -13.98
N ALA A 223 10.88 0.81 -13.49
CA ALA A 223 9.51 0.70 -13.98
C ALA A 223 8.60 1.83 -13.49
N CYS A 224 9.01 2.62 -12.49
CA CYS A 224 8.17 3.67 -11.91
C CYS A 224 7.95 4.80 -12.92
N PRO A 225 6.73 5.02 -13.44
CA PRO A 225 6.52 5.93 -14.57
C PRO A 225 6.85 7.40 -14.26
N THR A 226 6.79 7.78 -13.00
CA THR A 226 7.03 9.15 -12.51
C THR A 226 8.34 9.31 -11.76
N ALA A 227 9.20 8.27 -11.75
CA ALA A 227 10.44 8.23 -10.98
C ALA A 227 10.23 8.66 -9.50
N ALA A 228 9.18 8.10 -8.87
CA ALA A 228 8.80 8.45 -7.51
C ALA A 228 9.79 7.96 -6.43
N PHE A 229 10.77 7.14 -6.80
CA PHE A 229 11.80 6.66 -5.90
C PHE A 229 13.11 7.43 -6.12
N PRO A 230 13.39 8.51 -5.36
CA PRO A 230 14.64 9.26 -5.50
C PRO A 230 15.90 8.42 -5.18
N ALA A 231 15.74 7.36 -4.40
CA ALA A 231 16.77 6.36 -4.12
C ALA A 231 16.09 5.04 -3.71
N PRO A 232 16.80 3.90 -3.73
CA PRO A 232 16.32 2.66 -3.12
C PRO A 232 15.78 2.89 -1.70
N TYR A 233 14.60 2.33 -1.40
CA TYR A 233 13.92 2.43 -0.10
C TYR A 233 13.44 3.84 0.29
N ARG A 234 13.52 4.82 -0.61
CA ARG A 234 12.99 6.17 -0.41
C ARG A 234 11.90 6.45 -1.43
N LEU A 235 10.75 6.89 -0.97
CA LEU A 235 9.61 7.28 -1.81
C LEU A 235 9.35 8.78 -1.64
N ASP A 236 9.15 9.50 -2.75
CA ASP A 236 8.49 10.80 -2.76
C ASP A 236 7.02 10.57 -3.14
N ALA A 237 6.11 10.60 -2.15
CA ALA A 237 4.71 10.28 -2.40
C ALA A 237 4.08 11.27 -3.37
N ARG A 238 4.52 12.54 -3.39
CA ARG A 238 4.00 13.56 -4.31
C ARG A 238 4.15 13.19 -5.78
N LYS A 239 5.10 12.31 -6.11
CA LYS A 239 5.32 11.78 -7.46
C LYS A 239 4.64 10.43 -7.68
N CYS A 240 4.30 9.70 -6.62
CA CYS A 240 3.74 8.36 -6.72
C CYS A 240 2.33 8.39 -7.33
N ILE A 241 2.10 7.63 -8.40
CA ILE A 241 0.77 7.54 -9.03
C ILE A 241 -0.31 7.09 -8.03
N SER A 242 0.04 6.20 -7.09
CA SER A 242 -0.89 5.79 -6.03
C SER A 242 -1.34 6.98 -5.17
N TYR A 243 -0.42 7.81 -4.70
CA TYR A 243 -0.74 9.05 -3.99
C TYR A 243 -1.50 10.04 -4.89
N LEU A 244 -1.05 10.27 -6.13
CA LEU A 244 -1.66 11.23 -7.05
C LEU A 244 -3.11 10.91 -7.37
N THR A 245 -3.45 9.63 -7.44
CA THR A 245 -4.82 9.17 -7.72
C THR A 245 -5.69 9.05 -6.48
N ILE A 246 -5.11 8.96 -5.29
CA ILE A 246 -5.85 8.65 -4.06
C ILE A 246 -5.83 9.78 -3.03
N GLU A 247 -4.65 10.28 -2.68
CA GLU A 247 -4.45 11.21 -1.57
C GLU A 247 -4.41 12.67 -2.02
N ASN A 248 -3.85 12.94 -3.20
CA ASN A 248 -3.84 14.29 -3.79
C ASN A 248 -5.27 14.83 -3.92
N LYS A 249 -5.56 15.98 -3.29
CA LYS A 249 -6.91 16.55 -3.25
C LYS A 249 -7.22 17.38 -4.50
N GLY A 250 -6.25 18.15 -4.98
CA GLY A 250 -6.41 19.11 -6.05
C GLY A 250 -6.16 18.56 -7.47
N PRO A 251 -5.88 19.45 -8.45
CA PRO A 251 -5.41 19.03 -9.77
C PRO A 251 -4.15 18.18 -9.67
N ILE A 252 -4.00 17.20 -10.56
CA ILE A 252 -2.74 16.44 -10.67
C ILE A 252 -1.68 17.37 -11.27
N PRO A 253 -0.44 17.46 -10.73
CA PRO A 253 0.61 18.28 -11.32
C PRO A 253 0.88 17.91 -12.77
N ARG A 254 1.07 18.92 -13.64
CA ARG A 254 1.10 18.74 -15.09
C ARG A 254 2.21 17.79 -15.55
N GLU A 255 3.39 17.83 -14.92
CA GLU A 255 4.50 16.94 -15.28
C GLU A 255 4.18 15.44 -15.12
N PHE A 256 3.22 15.07 -14.27
CA PHE A 256 2.89 13.66 -14.03
C PHE A 256 1.69 13.15 -14.83
N ARG A 257 0.85 14.04 -15.39
CA ARG A 257 -0.40 13.64 -16.05
C ARG A 257 -0.17 12.65 -17.19
N ALA A 258 0.83 12.90 -18.04
CA ALA A 258 1.15 12.00 -19.15
C ALA A 258 1.63 10.61 -18.67
N ALA A 259 2.50 10.59 -17.64
CA ALA A 259 3.09 9.37 -17.11
C ALA A 259 2.09 8.46 -16.36
N ILE A 260 0.98 9.02 -15.87
CA ILE A 260 -0.09 8.24 -15.23
C ILE A 260 -0.69 7.21 -16.19
N GLY A 261 -0.74 7.52 -17.50
CA GLY A 261 -1.41 6.67 -18.48
C GLY A 261 -2.89 6.53 -18.14
N ASN A 262 -3.37 5.30 -18.05
CA ASN A 262 -4.76 4.97 -17.72
C ASN A 262 -4.97 4.49 -16.27
N ARG A 263 -4.02 4.73 -15.36
CA ARG A 263 -4.15 4.38 -13.93
C ARG A 263 -5.07 5.36 -13.23
N ILE A 264 -6.28 4.91 -12.92
CA ILE A 264 -7.35 5.76 -12.38
C ILE A 264 -7.53 5.64 -10.86
N TYR A 265 -6.97 4.59 -10.24
CA TYR A 265 -6.96 4.42 -8.79
C TYR A 265 -5.82 3.49 -8.35
N GLY A 266 -4.83 4.02 -7.64
CA GLY A 266 -3.65 3.26 -7.25
C GLY A 266 -2.69 2.98 -8.41
N CYS A 267 -1.59 2.29 -8.13
CA CYS A 267 -0.61 1.86 -9.12
C CYS A 267 0.12 0.62 -8.61
N ASP A 268 0.21 -0.41 -9.44
CA ASP A 268 0.84 -1.69 -9.07
C ASP A 268 2.17 -1.91 -9.76
N ASP A 269 2.61 -1.03 -10.67
CA ASP A 269 3.79 -1.25 -11.53
C ASP A 269 5.03 -1.70 -10.75
N CYS A 270 5.37 -0.97 -9.68
CA CYS A 270 6.56 -1.27 -8.88
C CYS A 270 6.45 -2.59 -8.11
N LEU A 271 5.23 -3.03 -7.83
CA LEU A 271 4.95 -4.35 -7.26
C LEU A 271 5.05 -5.40 -8.35
N ALA A 272 4.31 -5.24 -9.44
CA ALA A 272 4.15 -6.20 -10.54
C ALA A 272 5.49 -6.63 -11.14
N VAL A 273 6.42 -5.69 -11.35
CA VAL A 273 7.76 -5.99 -11.90
C VAL A 273 8.73 -6.62 -10.91
N CYS A 274 8.35 -6.73 -9.62
CA CYS A 274 9.22 -7.32 -8.61
C CYS A 274 9.48 -8.81 -8.96
N PRO A 275 10.75 -9.23 -9.14
CA PRO A 275 11.05 -10.60 -9.56
C PRO A 275 10.66 -11.66 -8.53
N TRP A 276 10.39 -11.25 -7.28
CA TRP A 276 9.90 -12.14 -6.23
C TRP A 276 8.43 -12.53 -6.42
N ASN A 277 7.66 -11.80 -7.22
CA ASN A 277 6.29 -12.17 -7.54
C ASN A 277 6.18 -13.44 -8.39
N LYS A 278 7.27 -13.90 -9.02
CA LYS A 278 7.27 -15.21 -9.70
C LYS A 278 7.01 -16.39 -8.75
N PHE A 279 7.21 -16.17 -7.44
CA PHE A 279 6.92 -17.13 -6.38
C PHE A 279 5.60 -16.84 -5.67
N ALA A 280 4.94 -15.73 -6.00
CA ALA A 280 3.71 -15.35 -5.33
C ALA A 280 2.57 -16.29 -5.69
N GLN A 281 1.77 -16.62 -4.69
CA GLN A 281 0.54 -17.38 -4.85
C GLN A 281 -0.63 -16.47 -5.20
N GLN A 282 -1.59 -16.99 -5.97
CA GLN A 282 -2.87 -16.32 -6.18
C GLN A 282 -3.65 -16.23 -4.86
N GLY A 283 -4.30 -15.11 -4.62
CA GLY A 283 -5.18 -14.92 -3.46
C GLY A 283 -6.39 -15.85 -3.51
N HIS A 284 -6.84 -16.32 -2.34
CA HIS A 284 -7.93 -17.31 -2.22
C HIS A 284 -9.22 -16.73 -1.62
N GLU A 285 -9.20 -15.48 -1.15
CA GLU A 285 -10.34 -14.85 -0.50
C GLU A 285 -11.36 -14.30 -1.52
N ALA A 286 -12.53 -14.93 -1.56
CA ALA A 286 -13.60 -14.57 -2.50
C ALA A 286 -14.05 -13.10 -2.40
N LYS A 287 -14.06 -12.49 -1.21
CA LYS A 287 -14.43 -11.07 -1.06
C LYS A 287 -13.38 -10.11 -1.61
N LEU A 288 -12.12 -10.53 -1.67
CA LEU A 288 -11.02 -9.72 -2.20
C LEU A 288 -10.80 -9.97 -3.69
N ALA A 289 -11.43 -11.00 -4.27
CA ALA A 289 -11.39 -11.27 -5.69
C ALA A 289 -11.91 -10.07 -6.50
N ALA A 290 -11.27 -9.81 -7.64
CA ALA A 290 -11.67 -8.72 -8.50
C ALA A 290 -13.08 -8.93 -9.05
N ARG A 291 -13.92 -7.90 -8.92
CA ARG A 291 -15.22 -7.83 -9.61
C ARG A 291 -14.98 -7.57 -11.10
N ASP A 292 -15.70 -8.25 -11.97
CA ASP A 292 -15.46 -8.20 -13.42
C ASP A 292 -15.59 -6.76 -13.97
N GLU A 293 -16.55 -6.00 -13.46
CA GLU A 293 -16.76 -4.59 -13.82
C GLU A 293 -15.60 -3.67 -13.40
N LEU A 294 -14.73 -4.10 -12.48
CA LEU A 294 -13.59 -3.31 -11.98
C LEU A 294 -12.23 -3.75 -12.55
N ARG A 295 -12.16 -4.84 -13.33
CA ARG A 295 -10.90 -5.32 -13.93
C ARG A 295 -10.38 -4.37 -15.01
N ALA A 296 -11.27 -3.93 -15.90
CA ALA A 296 -10.96 -2.99 -16.97
C ALA A 296 -12.21 -2.20 -17.37
N PRO A 297 -12.81 -1.37 -16.50
CA PRO A 297 -13.96 -0.54 -16.88
C PRO A 297 -13.61 0.42 -18.04
N THR A 298 -14.56 0.71 -18.93
CA THR A 298 -14.30 1.68 -20.02
C THR A 298 -14.24 3.10 -19.47
N LEU A 299 -13.34 3.94 -20.01
CA LEU A 299 -13.22 5.33 -19.57
C LEU A 299 -14.49 6.14 -19.88
N ALA A 300 -15.16 5.83 -21.00
CA ALA A 300 -16.42 6.47 -21.39
C ALA A 300 -17.50 6.26 -20.34
N GLU A 301 -17.75 5.01 -19.90
CA GLU A 301 -18.75 4.69 -18.88
C GLU A 301 -18.40 5.33 -17.54
N LEU A 302 -17.14 5.25 -17.11
CA LEU A 302 -16.70 5.83 -15.85
C LEU A 302 -16.87 7.35 -15.81
N SER A 303 -16.64 8.05 -16.94
CA SER A 303 -16.79 9.50 -17.01
C SER A 303 -18.23 9.99 -16.77
N ARG A 304 -19.21 9.10 -16.94
CA ARG A 304 -20.64 9.39 -16.83
C ARG A 304 -21.19 9.19 -15.41
N LEU A 305 -20.36 8.72 -14.48
CA LEU A 305 -20.79 8.54 -13.10
C LEU A 305 -21.11 9.89 -12.44
N ASP A 306 -22.36 10.01 -11.97
CA ASP A 306 -22.75 10.98 -10.95
C ASP A 306 -22.44 10.43 -9.53
N ASP A 307 -22.75 11.19 -8.48
CA ASP A 307 -22.44 10.74 -7.10
C ASP A 307 -23.20 9.45 -6.73
N ALA A 308 -24.46 9.31 -7.16
CA ALA A 308 -25.29 8.15 -6.84
C ALA A 308 -24.77 6.86 -7.49
N SER A 309 -24.51 6.90 -8.80
CA SER A 309 -23.95 5.77 -9.57
C SER A 309 -22.51 5.44 -9.16
N PHE A 310 -21.68 6.44 -8.83
CA PHE A 310 -20.35 6.23 -8.23
C PHE A 310 -20.45 5.45 -6.92
N ARG A 311 -21.32 5.89 -5.99
CA ARG A 311 -21.50 5.20 -4.70
C ARG A 311 -22.05 3.80 -4.87
N ALA A 312 -22.93 3.58 -5.84
CA ALA A 312 -23.47 2.26 -6.16
C ALA A 312 -22.36 1.32 -6.66
N LEU A 313 -21.60 1.72 -7.68
CA LEU A 313 -20.52 0.93 -8.28
C LEU A 313 -19.45 0.55 -7.26
N PHE A 314 -19.03 1.50 -6.43
CA PHE A 314 -17.98 1.29 -5.42
C PHE A 314 -18.53 0.92 -4.03
N THR A 315 -19.71 0.32 -3.98
CA THR A 315 -20.26 -0.22 -2.72
C THR A 315 -19.28 -1.23 -2.11
N LYS A 316 -18.95 -1.04 -0.83
CA LYS A 316 -17.96 -1.83 -0.09
C LYS A 316 -16.56 -1.87 -0.72
N SER A 317 -16.23 -0.97 -1.65
CA SER A 317 -14.88 -0.89 -2.23
C SER A 317 -14.10 0.24 -1.56
N PRO A 318 -12.76 0.10 -1.37
CA PRO A 318 -11.93 1.17 -0.83
C PRO A 318 -11.92 2.41 -1.73
N VAL A 319 -12.23 2.26 -3.04
CA VAL A 319 -12.32 3.38 -4.00
C VAL A 319 -13.32 4.45 -3.56
N LYS A 320 -14.38 4.05 -2.83
CA LYS A 320 -15.40 4.98 -2.35
C LYS A 320 -14.83 6.12 -1.50
N ARG A 321 -13.68 5.92 -0.83
CA ARG A 321 -13.07 6.92 0.06
C ARG A 321 -12.60 8.19 -0.66
N ILE A 322 -12.28 8.11 -1.95
CA ILE A 322 -11.76 9.28 -2.67
C ILE A 322 -12.87 10.23 -3.11
N GLY A 323 -14.10 9.74 -3.22
CA GLY A 323 -15.25 10.48 -3.73
C GLY A 323 -15.26 10.61 -5.26
N ARG A 324 -16.44 10.94 -5.80
CA ARG A 324 -16.70 10.99 -7.24
C ARG A 324 -15.80 11.98 -7.96
N GLU A 325 -15.60 13.18 -7.42
CA GLU A 325 -14.85 14.25 -8.10
C GLU A 325 -13.39 13.87 -8.38
N ARG A 326 -12.67 13.38 -7.36
CA ARG A 326 -11.27 12.92 -7.53
C ARG A 326 -11.17 11.71 -8.43
N PHE A 327 -12.17 10.83 -8.38
CA PHE A 327 -12.24 9.69 -9.30
C PHE A 327 -12.41 10.15 -10.76
N ILE A 328 -13.37 11.03 -11.03
CA ILE A 328 -13.59 11.59 -12.38
C ILE A 328 -12.39 12.40 -12.87
N ARG A 329 -11.71 13.16 -12.01
CA ARG A 329 -10.42 13.80 -12.34
C ARG A 329 -9.40 12.79 -12.87
N ASN A 330 -9.27 11.64 -12.20
CA ASN A 330 -8.34 10.59 -12.64
C ASN A 330 -8.79 9.99 -13.98
N VAL A 331 -10.09 9.74 -14.14
CA VAL A 331 -10.67 9.23 -15.40
C VAL A 331 -10.42 10.21 -16.55
N LEU A 332 -10.61 11.51 -16.35
CA LEU A 332 -10.31 12.53 -17.37
C LEU A 332 -8.81 12.60 -17.70
N THR A 333 -7.95 12.40 -16.70
CA THR A 333 -6.51 12.27 -16.92
C THR A 333 -6.20 11.05 -17.82
N ALA A 334 -6.88 9.92 -17.60
CA ALA A 334 -6.77 8.75 -18.46
C ALA A 334 -7.36 8.99 -19.87
N ILE A 335 -8.49 9.70 -19.97
CA ILE A 335 -9.11 10.07 -21.25
C ILE A 335 -8.15 10.91 -22.10
N GLY A 336 -7.52 11.94 -21.54
CA GLY A 336 -6.53 12.73 -22.29
C GLY A 336 -5.28 11.92 -22.67
N ASN A 337 -4.90 10.92 -21.88
CA ASN A 337 -3.80 10.01 -22.21
C ASN A 337 -4.18 8.94 -23.25
N SER A 338 -5.46 8.69 -23.46
CA SER A 338 -5.91 7.66 -24.40
C SER A 338 -5.49 7.96 -25.84
N GLY A 339 -5.48 9.26 -26.19
CA GLY A 339 -5.31 9.72 -27.57
C GLY A 339 -6.50 9.38 -28.47
N ASP A 340 -7.64 8.98 -27.91
CA ASP A 340 -8.86 8.60 -28.64
C ASP A 340 -9.80 9.80 -28.76
N PRO A 341 -9.92 10.42 -29.96
CA PRO A 341 -10.78 11.59 -30.15
C PRO A 341 -12.26 11.32 -29.88
N SER A 342 -12.72 10.06 -29.93
CA SER A 342 -14.12 9.73 -29.66
C SER A 342 -14.52 10.02 -28.21
N LEU A 343 -13.57 10.04 -27.28
CA LEU A 343 -13.78 10.37 -25.87
C LEU A 343 -13.83 11.88 -25.60
N ALA A 344 -13.55 12.72 -26.60
CA ALA A 344 -13.56 14.17 -26.43
C ALA A 344 -14.96 14.69 -26.05
N GLN A 345 -16.03 14.07 -26.55
CA GLN A 345 -17.39 14.48 -26.18
C GLN A 345 -17.72 14.18 -24.72
N ASP A 346 -17.23 13.06 -24.17
CA ASP A 346 -17.40 12.73 -22.76
C ASP A 346 -16.66 13.74 -21.86
N ALA A 347 -15.46 14.17 -22.25
CA ALA A 347 -14.71 15.23 -21.56
C ALA A 347 -15.39 16.61 -21.70
N ARG A 348 -15.88 16.96 -22.90
CA ARG A 348 -16.55 18.24 -23.18
C ARG A 348 -17.77 18.47 -22.28
N ARG A 349 -18.57 17.42 -22.06
CA ARG A 349 -19.73 17.47 -21.14
C ARG A 349 -19.33 17.88 -19.72
N LEU A 350 -18.15 17.42 -19.25
CA LEU A 350 -17.67 17.66 -17.89
C LEU A 350 -17.03 19.05 -17.70
N LEU A 351 -16.98 19.89 -18.74
CA LEU A 351 -16.69 21.32 -18.57
C LEU A 351 -17.79 22.07 -17.81
N ALA A 352 -19.00 21.51 -17.73
CA ALA A 352 -20.12 22.09 -16.98
C ALA A 352 -20.31 21.46 -15.58
N ASP A 353 -19.33 20.68 -15.10
CA ASP A 353 -19.42 20.03 -13.79
C ASP A 353 -19.28 21.05 -12.65
N ASP A 354 -20.00 20.85 -11.53
CA ASP A 354 -19.93 21.76 -10.38
C ASP A 354 -18.52 21.81 -9.75
N SER A 355 -17.74 20.72 -9.87
CA SER A 355 -16.40 20.62 -9.30
C SER A 355 -15.33 21.24 -10.21
N ALA A 356 -14.63 22.26 -9.72
CA ALA A 356 -13.51 22.89 -10.43
C ALA A 356 -12.40 21.89 -10.79
N VAL A 357 -12.14 20.90 -9.94
CA VAL A 357 -11.14 19.85 -10.19
C VAL A 357 -11.54 18.96 -11.38
N VAL A 358 -12.84 18.68 -11.55
CA VAL A 358 -13.37 17.94 -12.70
C VAL A 358 -13.27 18.80 -13.96
N ARG A 359 -13.74 20.05 -13.91
CA ARG A 359 -13.66 20.98 -15.05
C ARG A 359 -12.23 21.16 -15.53
N GLY A 360 -11.29 21.43 -14.63
CA GLY A 360 -9.87 21.57 -14.96
C GLY A 360 -9.25 20.32 -15.59
N ALA A 361 -9.59 19.13 -15.11
CA ALA A 361 -9.16 17.88 -15.74
C ALA A 361 -9.79 17.67 -17.13
N ALA A 362 -11.02 18.13 -17.35
CA ALA A 362 -11.69 18.08 -18.65
C ALA A 362 -11.00 19.01 -19.67
N VAL A 363 -10.60 20.22 -19.25
CA VAL A 363 -9.79 21.12 -20.10
C VAL A 363 -8.53 20.42 -20.58
N TRP A 364 -7.78 19.81 -19.66
CA TRP A 364 -6.56 19.09 -20.00
C TRP A 364 -6.82 17.89 -20.91
N ALA A 365 -7.90 17.14 -20.69
CA ALA A 365 -8.26 16.02 -21.55
C ALA A 365 -8.57 16.49 -22.99
N LEU A 366 -9.35 17.57 -23.13
CA LEU A 366 -9.70 18.14 -24.43
C LEU A 366 -8.48 18.71 -25.16
N SER A 367 -7.54 19.33 -24.45
CA SER A 367 -6.31 19.84 -25.05
C SER A 367 -5.41 18.73 -25.62
N ARG A 368 -5.64 17.48 -25.21
CA ARG A 368 -4.92 16.30 -25.71
C ARG A 368 -5.65 15.62 -26.87
N LEU A 369 -6.98 15.74 -26.94
CA LEU A 369 -7.82 14.99 -27.86
C LEU A 369 -8.33 15.80 -29.06
N LEU A 370 -8.50 17.11 -28.90
CA LEU A 370 -8.98 18.00 -29.96
C LEU A 370 -7.83 18.49 -30.84
N ALA A 371 -8.16 18.84 -32.10
CA ALA A 371 -7.25 19.58 -32.94
C ALA A 371 -6.96 20.97 -32.33
N PRO A 372 -5.74 21.54 -32.50
CA PRO A 372 -5.39 22.83 -31.90
C PRO A 372 -6.37 23.97 -32.21
N SER A 373 -6.92 24.02 -33.43
CA SER A 373 -7.92 25.02 -33.82
C SER A 373 -9.24 24.86 -33.07
N GLU A 374 -9.74 23.62 -32.96
CA GLU A 374 -10.99 23.31 -32.25
C GLU A 374 -10.85 23.59 -30.75
N PHE A 375 -9.70 23.26 -30.16
CA PHE A 375 -9.42 23.59 -28.76
C PHE A 375 -9.35 25.11 -28.54
N ALA A 376 -8.70 25.85 -29.44
CA ALA A 376 -8.60 27.31 -29.35
C ALA A 376 -9.98 27.99 -29.49
N GLU A 377 -10.84 27.51 -30.38
CA GLU A 377 -12.23 27.97 -30.49
C GLU A 377 -12.99 27.73 -29.19
N LEU A 378 -12.87 26.53 -28.61
CA LEU A 378 -13.50 26.21 -27.33
C LEU A 378 -12.99 27.09 -26.19
N ALA A 379 -11.68 27.32 -26.12
CA ALA A 379 -11.04 28.17 -25.12
C ALA A 379 -11.48 29.64 -25.24
N ALA A 380 -11.78 30.13 -26.46
CA ALA A 380 -12.23 31.50 -26.68
C ALA A 380 -13.61 31.80 -26.05
N TYR A 381 -14.45 30.76 -25.89
CA TYR A 381 -15.74 30.87 -25.20
C TYR A 381 -15.70 30.38 -23.74
N ALA A 382 -14.54 29.92 -23.27
CA ALA A 382 -14.40 29.44 -21.91
C ALA A 382 -14.49 30.60 -20.92
N ASN A 383 -15.48 30.54 -20.03
CA ASN A 383 -15.65 31.48 -18.94
C ASN A 383 -15.88 30.67 -17.65
N ASP A 384 -14.85 30.60 -16.81
CA ASP A 384 -14.87 29.88 -15.53
C ASP A 384 -14.56 30.85 -14.39
N ASP A 385 -15.29 30.74 -13.30
CA ASP A 385 -15.13 31.58 -12.11
C ASP A 385 -13.98 31.10 -11.20
N ASP A 386 -13.54 29.85 -11.36
CA ASP A 386 -12.43 29.27 -10.62
C ASP A 386 -11.07 29.56 -11.29
N GLU A 387 -10.14 30.12 -10.51
CA GLU A 387 -8.81 30.49 -10.99
C GLU A 387 -7.97 29.28 -11.40
N THR A 388 -8.15 28.13 -10.76
CA THR A 388 -7.42 26.91 -11.11
C THR A 388 -7.85 26.39 -12.48
N VAL A 389 -9.13 26.48 -12.83
CA VAL A 389 -9.64 26.10 -14.16
C VAL A 389 -9.18 27.08 -15.23
N ARG A 390 -9.24 28.40 -14.97
CA ARG A 390 -8.67 29.41 -15.88
C ARG A 390 -7.18 29.19 -16.14
N ASN A 391 -6.44 28.71 -15.15
CA ASN A 391 -5.04 28.34 -15.31
C ASN A 391 -4.86 27.10 -16.20
N GLU A 392 -5.77 26.13 -16.18
CA GLU A 392 -5.74 24.99 -17.12
C GLU A 392 -5.94 25.44 -18.56
N TRP A 393 -6.92 26.31 -18.83
CA TRP A 393 -7.13 26.86 -20.17
C TRP A 393 -5.89 27.58 -20.67
N ARG A 394 -5.32 28.50 -19.88
CA ARG A 394 -4.11 29.25 -20.24
C ARG A 394 -2.92 28.35 -20.51
N ALA A 395 -2.69 27.34 -19.66
CA ALA A 395 -1.56 26.43 -19.80
C ALA A 395 -1.68 25.49 -21.00
N ALA A 396 -2.91 25.21 -21.45
CA ALA A 396 -3.19 24.33 -22.58
C ALA A 396 -3.21 25.05 -23.94
N MET A 397 -3.24 26.39 -23.95
CA MET A 397 -3.20 27.15 -25.20
C MET A 397 -1.89 26.93 -25.95
N PRO A 398 -1.92 26.70 -27.26
CA PRO A 398 -0.69 26.66 -28.05
C PRO A 398 0.02 28.00 -27.95
N ILE A 399 1.32 27.98 -27.68
CA ILE A 399 2.17 29.17 -27.74
C ILE A 399 2.10 29.68 -29.19
N SER A 400 1.60 30.89 -29.39
CA SER A 400 1.67 31.56 -30.69
C SER A 400 3.16 31.70 -31.05
N VAL A 401 3.58 31.00 -32.10
CA VAL A 401 4.95 31.07 -32.65
C VAL A 401 5.18 32.41 -33.31
#